data_AF-A0A6A9QLN3-F1
#
_entry.id   AF-A0A6A9QLN3-F1
#
_cell.length_a   1.000
_cell.length_b   1.000
_cell.length_c   1.000
_cell.angle_alpha   90.00
_cell.angle_beta   90.00
_cell.angle_gamma   90.00
#
_symmetry.space_group_name_H-M   'P 1'
#
loop_
_entity.id
_entity.type
_entity.pdbx_description
1 polymer ?
#
loop_
_entity_poly.entity_id
_entity_poly.type
_entity_poly.pdbx_seq_one_letter_code
_entity_poly.pdbx_strand_id
1 'polypeptide(L)'
;MDQFRFILERNDQSHILAGEEALLDSVSHGAKPVLRFVIFDPAAVLVGYHQSVEQEVNLDEIKKRGWSVGRRPTGGGTIVMGPWQMGWEIYSHSSLLGDTPENALRRSADAVIETLDRMGIKASFRPKNDVEVNGRKISGIGAFSEGKYIGVTGTILVDFNVDDMLAVMKMSSEKMKDKLYKDFRDRLTWVNRELGRNVEIGEVISQARSSFADVLGIKFVDEGYTSQEVEEIEKLNMKYSSSDWVFNIRKTMEGEGVKYLERKLPGGLVKIQVKMAGKGMIESVLITGDFFVEPRRAIYDLEARLKWSRAETIDDEIRDWGSSVKMIGMTPQDLFNLIKEVINS
;
A
#
# COMPACT_ATOMS: atom_id res chain seq x y z
N MET A 1 -8.70 -26.25 -14.89
CA MET A 1 -9.15 -24.90 -14.52
C MET A 1 -9.08 -24.84 -13.02
N ASP A 2 -8.18 -24.02 -12.49
CA ASP A 2 -7.93 -23.98 -11.05
C ASP A 2 -9.13 -23.41 -10.30
N GLN A 3 -9.31 -23.83 -9.05
CA GLN A 3 -10.41 -23.37 -8.20
C GLN A 3 -9.90 -22.33 -7.21
N PHE A 4 -10.57 -21.19 -7.17
CA PHE A 4 -10.31 -20.12 -6.22
C PHE A 4 -11.52 -19.97 -5.30
N ARG A 5 -11.28 -19.78 -4.01
CA ARG A 5 -12.35 -19.30 -3.11
C ARG A 5 -12.65 -17.86 -3.44
N PHE A 6 -13.94 -17.53 -3.52
CA PHE A 6 -14.39 -16.16 -3.72
C PHE A 6 -14.99 -15.61 -2.44
N ILE A 7 -14.47 -14.48 -1.99
CA ILE A 7 -14.95 -13.77 -0.80
C ILE A 7 -15.36 -12.36 -1.23
N LEU A 8 -16.56 -11.93 -0.84
CA LEU A 8 -17.00 -10.55 -0.95
C LEU A 8 -17.28 -10.04 0.46
N GLU A 9 -16.60 -8.97 0.86
CA GLU A 9 -16.79 -8.38 2.18
C GLU A 9 -16.89 -6.86 2.14
N ARG A 10 -17.65 -6.34 3.11
CA ARG A 10 -17.72 -4.91 3.43
C ARG A 10 -17.51 -4.78 4.92
N ASN A 11 -16.44 -4.09 5.32
CA ASN A 11 -16.06 -4.00 6.72
C ASN A 11 -15.18 -2.77 6.99
N ASP A 12 -14.83 -2.55 8.25
CA ASP A 12 -13.88 -1.51 8.64
C ASP A 12 -12.45 -1.85 8.20
N GLN A 13 -11.59 -0.83 8.22
CA GLN A 13 -10.21 -0.95 7.76
C GLN A 13 -9.41 -2.01 8.52
N SER A 14 -9.63 -2.17 9.82
CA SER A 14 -8.81 -3.07 10.63
C SER A 14 -9.12 -4.52 10.32
N HIS A 15 -10.39 -4.85 10.12
CA HIS A 15 -10.80 -6.20 9.72
C HIS A 15 -10.30 -6.56 8.32
N ILE A 16 -10.44 -5.64 7.35
CA ILE A 16 -10.00 -5.90 5.97
C ILE A 16 -8.47 -6.11 5.93
N LEU A 17 -7.69 -5.26 6.60
CA LEU A 17 -6.23 -5.40 6.66
C LEU A 17 -5.79 -6.64 7.45
N ALA A 18 -6.52 -7.04 8.48
CA ALA A 18 -6.28 -8.30 9.19
C ALA A 18 -6.45 -9.49 8.25
N GLY A 19 -7.51 -9.49 7.42
CA GLY A 19 -7.69 -10.52 6.40
C GLY A 19 -6.64 -10.49 5.29
N GLU A 20 -6.04 -9.34 4.97
CA GLU A 20 -4.96 -9.28 3.97
C GLU A 20 -3.72 -10.07 4.43
N GLU A 21 -3.35 -9.93 5.71
CA GLU A 21 -2.23 -10.68 6.29
C GLU A 21 -2.61 -12.15 6.56
N ALA A 22 -3.81 -12.42 7.08
CA ALA A 22 -4.28 -13.78 7.38
C ALA A 22 -4.43 -14.66 6.13
N LEU A 23 -4.96 -14.12 5.03
CA LEU A 23 -5.18 -14.89 3.81
C LEU A 23 -3.87 -15.23 3.10
N LEU A 24 -2.90 -14.31 3.07
CA LEU A 24 -1.58 -14.61 2.53
C LEU A 24 -0.91 -15.73 3.34
N ASP A 25 -0.95 -15.64 4.67
CA ASP A 25 -0.39 -16.65 5.56
C ASP A 25 -1.09 -18.00 5.39
N SER A 26 -2.42 -18.02 5.33
CA SER A 26 -3.19 -19.26 5.14
C SER A 26 -2.84 -19.96 3.83
N VAL A 27 -2.77 -19.20 2.72
CA VAL A 27 -2.40 -19.72 1.41
C VAL A 27 -0.94 -20.19 1.39
N SER A 28 -0.03 -19.48 2.06
CA SER A 28 1.37 -19.88 2.14
C SER A 28 1.57 -21.20 2.91
N HIS A 29 0.63 -21.53 3.80
CA HIS A 29 0.56 -22.79 4.54
C HIS A 29 -0.36 -23.86 3.91
N GLY A 30 -0.73 -23.70 2.64
CA GLY A 30 -1.39 -24.74 1.84
C GLY A 30 -2.91 -24.65 1.76
N ALA A 31 -3.52 -23.54 2.20
CA ALA A 31 -4.92 -23.26 1.91
C ALA A 31 -5.15 -23.02 0.40
N LYS A 32 -6.40 -23.17 -0.05
CA LYS A 32 -6.79 -22.91 -1.43
C LYS A 32 -6.57 -21.42 -1.78
N PRO A 33 -6.13 -21.09 -3.01
CA PRO A 33 -6.06 -19.72 -3.50
C PRO A 33 -7.37 -18.95 -3.34
N VAL A 34 -7.26 -17.63 -3.16
CA VAL A 34 -8.39 -16.75 -2.85
C VAL A 34 -8.43 -15.57 -3.82
N LEU A 35 -9.63 -15.24 -4.30
CA LEU A 35 -9.97 -13.91 -4.82
C LEU A 35 -10.93 -13.26 -3.81
N ARG A 36 -10.51 -12.15 -3.22
CA ARG A 36 -11.31 -11.37 -2.27
C ARG A 36 -11.64 -10.00 -2.86
N PHE A 37 -12.92 -9.63 -2.86
CA PHE A 37 -13.37 -8.27 -3.12
C PHE A 37 -13.76 -7.61 -1.81
N VAL A 38 -13.28 -6.37 -1.61
CA VAL A 38 -13.43 -5.65 -0.35
C VAL A 38 -14.00 -4.25 -0.59
N ILE A 39 -14.90 -3.83 0.30
CA ILE A 39 -15.40 -2.46 0.38
C ILE A 39 -15.12 -1.94 1.79
N PHE A 40 -14.36 -0.84 1.88
CA PHE A 40 -14.07 -0.20 3.16
C PHE A 40 -15.25 0.66 3.59
N ASP A 41 -15.82 0.36 4.76
CA ASP A 41 -16.92 1.11 5.34
C ASP A 41 -16.81 1.11 6.89
N PRO A 42 -16.55 2.26 7.54
CA PRO A 42 -16.43 3.60 6.94
C PRO A 42 -15.19 3.75 6.05
N ALA A 43 -15.14 4.83 5.28
CA ALA A 43 -13.96 5.17 4.50
C ALA A 43 -12.72 5.33 5.40
N ALA A 44 -11.55 5.01 4.84
CA ALA A 44 -10.31 4.95 5.57
C ALA A 44 -9.13 5.50 4.77
N VAL A 45 -8.22 6.16 5.47
CA VAL A 45 -6.91 6.54 4.95
C VAL A 45 -5.89 5.50 5.42
N LEU A 46 -5.29 4.78 4.47
CA LEU A 46 -4.39 3.67 4.74
C LEU A 46 -2.96 4.10 4.43
N VAL A 47 -2.13 4.25 5.47
CA VAL A 47 -0.70 4.55 5.33
C VAL A 47 0.10 3.27 5.06
N GLY A 48 1.18 3.39 4.30
CA GLY A 48 2.12 2.30 4.08
C GLY A 48 2.91 1.94 5.33
N TYR A 49 3.44 0.73 5.37
CA TYR A 49 4.11 0.14 6.53
C TYR A 49 5.22 1.03 7.13
N HIS A 50 6.03 1.70 6.28
CA HIS A 50 7.13 2.58 6.71
C HIS A 50 6.75 4.07 6.83
N GLN A 51 5.52 4.46 6.50
CA GLN A 51 5.11 5.86 6.53
C GLN A 51 4.78 6.33 7.96
N SER A 52 5.05 7.60 8.27
CA SER A 52 4.60 8.20 9.53
C SER A 52 3.23 8.85 9.34
N VAL A 53 2.23 8.45 10.14
CA VAL A 53 0.88 9.03 10.06
C VAL A 53 0.93 10.56 10.21
N GLU A 54 1.74 11.05 11.15
CA GLU A 54 1.91 12.48 11.42
C GLU A 54 2.48 13.25 10.24
N GLN A 55 3.25 12.60 9.36
CA GLN A 55 3.87 13.23 8.19
C GLN A 55 3.03 13.08 6.91
N GLU A 56 2.13 12.10 6.84
CA GLU A 56 1.37 11.80 5.62
C GLU A 56 -0.04 12.36 5.62
N VAL A 57 -0.71 12.45 6.78
CA VAL A 57 -2.16 12.68 6.80
C VAL A 57 -2.61 13.77 7.78
N ASN A 58 -3.72 14.40 7.42
CA ASN A 58 -4.41 15.39 8.24
C ASN A 58 -5.46 14.70 9.12
N LEU A 59 -5.06 14.35 10.33
CA LEU A 59 -5.91 13.62 11.29
C LEU A 59 -7.18 14.40 11.66
N ASP A 60 -7.13 15.72 11.70
CA ASP A 60 -8.30 16.54 12.02
C ASP A 60 -9.36 16.46 10.91
N GLU A 61 -8.94 16.52 9.64
CA GLU A 61 -9.85 16.38 8.50
C GLU A 61 -10.42 14.97 8.39
N ILE A 62 -9.60 13.95 8.65
CA ILE A 62 -10.06 12.55 8.69
C ILE A 62 -11.15 12.38 9.77
N LYS A 63 -10.89 12.91 10.98
CA LYS A 63 -11.83 12.83 12.10
C LYS A 63 -13.15 13.56 11.81
N LYS A 64 -13.08 14.78 11.24
CA LYS A 64 -14.28 15.55 10.87
C LYS A 64 -15.19 14.81 9.89
N ARG A 65 -14.62 13.95 9.05
CA ARG A 65 -15.33 13.16 8.03
C ARG A 65 -15.86 11.83 8.55
N GLY A 66 -15.53 11.45 9.79
CA GLY A 66 -15.87 10.13 10.34
C GLY A 66 -15.11 8.99 9.66
N TRP A 67 -13.93 9.28 9.09
CA TRP A 67 -13.09 8.28 8.43
C TRP A 67 -12.10 7.65 9.42
N SER A 68 -11.65 6.45 9.10
CA SER A 68 -10.65 5.72 9.89
C SER A 68 -9.24 5.94 9.37
N VAL A 69 -8.23 5.66 10.20
CA VAL A 69 -6.82 5.58 9.79
C VAL A 69 -6.34 4.16 9.99
N GLY A 70 -5.73 3.59 8.96
CA GLY A 70 -5.15 2.25 8.99
C GLY A 70 -3.68 2.27 8.59
N ARG A 71 -2.92 1.26 9.03
CA ARG A 71 -1.56 1.00 8.54
C ARG A 71 -1.53 -0.38 7.90
N ARG A 72 -1.16 -0.41 6.62
CA ARG A 72 -1.06 -1.67 5.86
C ARG A 72 0.14 -2.51 6.30
N PRO A 73 0.08 -3.86 6.13
CA PRO A 73 1.25 -4.73 6.30
C PRO A 73 2.33 -4.48 5.23
N THR A 74 1.96 -3.80 4.15
CA THR A 74 2.77 -3.57 2.95
C THR A 74 3.28 -2.14 2.87
N GLY A 75 4.41 -1.96 2.15
CA GLY A 75 4.98 -0.64 1.87
C GLY A 75 4.12 0.22 0.92
N GLY A 76 4.78 1.16 0.23
CA GLY A 76 4.10 2.05 -0.70
C GLY A 76 3.46 3.27 -0.04
N GLY A 77 2.82 4.09 -0.88
CA GLY A 77 2.22 5.36 -0.45
C GLY A 77 0.86 5.21 0.22
N THR A 78 0.42 6.33 0.80
CA THR A 78 -0.89 6.46 1.42
C THR A 78 -1.99 6.38 0.36
N ILE A 79 -3.05 5.62 0.65
CA ILE A 79 -4.23 5.53 -0.21
C ILE A 79 -5.49 5.85 0.59
N VAL A 80 -6.55 6.23 -0.12
CA VAL A 80 -7.89 6.39 0.44
C VAL A 80 -8.75 5.26 -0.11
N MET A 81 -9.47 4.58 0.79
CA MET A 81 -10.44 3.53 0.48
C MET A 81 -11.80 3.90 1.07
N GLY A 82 -12.89 3.56 0.39
CA GLY A 82 -14.23 3.84 0.90
C GLY A 82 -15.33 3.13 0.10
N PRO A 83 -16.61 3.40 0.40
CA PRO A 83 -17.74 2.73 -0.22
C PRO A 83 -17.90 2.96 -1.73
N TRP A 84 -17.21 3.96 -2.28
CA TRP A 84 -17.24 4.37 -3.69
C TRP A 84 -16.18 3.68 -4.56
N GLN A 85 -15.41 2.75 -4.00
CA GLN A 85 -14.40 2.00 -4.75
C GLN A 85 -14.41 0.55 -4.33
N MET A 86 -14.16 -0.33 -5.28
CA MET A 86 -14.02 -1.76 -5.02
C MET A 86 -12.54 -2.08 -4.89
N GLY A 87 -12.11 -2.55 -3.72
CA GLY A 87 -10.83 -3.23 -3.58
C GLY A 87 -10.94 -4.66 -4.06
N TRP A 88 -9.86 -5.19 -4.63
CA TRP A 88 -9.76 -6.59 -5.01
C TRP A 88 -8.38 -7.12 -4.69
N GLU A 89 -8.30 -8.41 -4.36
CA GLU A 89 -7.09 -9.02 -3.83
C GLU A 89 -7.03 -10.49 -4.23
N ILE A 90 -5.85 -10.94 -4.67
CA ILE A 90 -5.59 -12.32 -5.05
C ILE A 90 -4.45 -12.85 -4.18
N TYR A 91 -4.70 -13.98 -3.51
CA TYR A 91 -3.68 -14.71 -2.76
C TYR A 91 -3.50 -16.09 -3.37
N SER A 92 -2.30 -16.39 -3.86
CA SER A 92 -2.01 -17.67 -4.52
C SER A 92 -0.53 -18.04 -4.50
N HIS A 93 -0.22 -19.27 -4.90
CA HIS A 93 1.13 -19.57 -5.37
C HIS A 93 1.45 -18.76 -6.63
N SER A 94 2.67 -18.26 -6.79
CA SER A 94 3.04 -17.32 -7.86
C SER A 94 2.86 -17.91 -9.26
N SER A 95 3.05 -19.22 -9.41
CA SER A 95 2.86 -19.93 -10.68
C SER A 95 1.44 -19.80 -11.26
N LEU A 96 0.42 -19.60 -10.41
CA LEU A 96 -0.96 -19.40 -10.86
C LEU A 96 -1.15 -18.03 -11.53
N LEU A 97 -0.26 -17.07 -11.24
CA LEU A 97 -0.29 -15.71 -11.77
C LEU A 97 0.90 -15.38 -12.69
N GLY A 98 1.60 -16.39 -13.19
CA GLY A 98 2.70 -16.20 -14.15
C GLY A 98 4.09 -16.03 -13.53
N ASP A 99 4.29 -16.60 -12.34
CA ASP A 99 5.56 -16.79 -11.62
C ASP A 99 6.24 -15.53 -11.08
N THR A 100 6.20 -14.41 -11.81
CA THR A 100 6.83 -13.15 -11.41
C THR A 100 5.79 -12.10 -10.99
N PRO A 101 6.15 -11.17 -10.08
CA PRO A 101 5.27 -10.06 -9.71
C PRO A 101 4.80 -9.23 -10.90
N GLU A 102 5.65 -8.99 -11.91
CA GLU A 102 5.29 -8.22 -13.10
C GLU A 102 4.22 -8.91 -13.93
N ASN A 103 4.34 -10.22 -14.12
CA ASN A 103 3.33 -11.02 -14.82
C ASN A 103 2.02 -11.06 -14.03
N ALA A 104 2.11 -11.20 -12.71
CA ALA A 104 0.94 -11.22 -11.84
C ALA A 104 0.19 -9.88 -11.86
N LEU A 105 0.92 -8.76 -11.80
CA LEU A 105 0.36 -7.41 -11.99
C LEU A 105 -0.32 -7.29 -13.35
N ARG A 106 0.35 -7.74 -14.43
CA ARG A 106 -0.21 -7.65 -15.79
C ARG A 106 -1.47 -8.47 -15.96
N ARG A 107 -1.47 -9.75 -15.58
CA ARG A 107 -2.64 -10.63 -15.70
C ARG A 107 -3.82 -10.13 -14.87
N SER A 108 -3.56 -9.59 -13.69
CA SER A 108 -4.61 -9.01 -12.84
C SER A 108 -5.14 -7.69 -13.42
N ALA A 109 -4.26 -6.88 -14.04
CA ALA A 109 -4.68 -5.69 -14.78
C ALA A 109 -5.57 -6.05 -15.98
N ASP A 110 -5.25 -7.11 -16.71
CA ASP A 110 -6.06 -7.57 -17.84
C ASP A 110 -7.49 -7.94 -17.38
N ALA A 111 -7.66 -8.49 -16.16
CA ALA A 111 -8.97 -8.76 -15.58
C ALA A 111 -9.76 -7.49 -15.24
N VAL A 112 -9.08 -6.44 -14.76
CA VAL A 112 -9.69 -5.11 -14.57
C VAL A 112 -10.06 -4.48 -15.90
N ILE A 113 -9.20 -4.59 -16.92
CA ILE A 113 -9.46 -4.06 -18.27
C ILE A 113 -10.68 -4.74 -18.88
N GLU A 114 -10.79 -6.06 -18.79
CA GLU A 114 -11.95 -6.82 -19.26
C GLU A 114 -13.23 -6.40 -18.50
N THR A 115 -13.14 -6.18 -17.19
CA THR A 115 -14.26 -5.66 -16.39
C THR A 115 -14.77 -4.34 -16.93
N LEU A 116 -13.86 -3.39 -17.18
CA LEU A 116 -14.19 -2.07 -17.71
C LEU A 116 -14.71 -2.16 -19.15
N ASP A 117 -14.16 -3.06 -19.97
CA ASP A 117 -14.58 -3.26 -21.37
C ASP A 117 -16.04 -3.72 -21.44
N ARG A 118 -16.44 -4.67 -20.58
CA ARG A 118 -17.84 -5.14 -20.46
C ARG A 118 -18.82 -4.05 -20.05
N MET A 119 -18.33 -3.03 -19.35
CA MET A 119 -19.12 -1.85 -18.99
C MET A 119 -19.12 -0.77 -20.08
N GLY A 120 -18.37 -0.98 -21.17
CA GLY A 120 -18.24 -0.03 -22.29
C GLY A 120 -17.08 0.96 -22.15
N ILE A 121 -16.18 0.77 -21.18
CA ILE A 121 -15.03 1.64 -20.92
C ILE A 121 -13.77 1.03 -21.52
N LYS A 122 -13.18 1.69 -22.51
CA LYS A 122 -11.91 1.24 -23.11
C LYS A 122 -10.73 1.65 -22.24
N ALA A 123 -10.17 0.67 -21.54
CA ALA A 123 -9.02 0.86 -20.65
C ALA A 123 -7.77 0.13 -21.19
N SER A 124 -6.60 0.54 -20.70
CA SER A 124 -5.32 -0.10 -21.03
C SER A 124 -4.38 -0.13 -19.84
N PHE A 125 -3.47 -1.10 -19.83
CA PHE A 125 -2.44 -1.19 -18.80
C PHE A 125 -1.40 -0.09 -19.01
N ARG A 126 -1.12 0.66 -17.93
CA ARG A 126 -0.08 1.68 -17.86
C ARG A 126 1.01 1.21 -16.89
N PRO A 127 2.18 0.78 -17.39
CA PRO A 127 3.31 0.47 -16.53
C PRO A 127 3.65 1.64 -15.59
N LYS A 128 3.99 1.39 -14.33
CA LYS A 128 4.37 0.08 -13.78
C LYS A 128 3.21 -0.77 -13.25
N ASN A 129 2.11 -0.17 -12.84
CA ASN A 129 1.12 -0.85 -12.01
C ASN A 129 -0.29 -0.22 -12.04
N ASP A 130 -0.62 0.54 -13.10
CA ASP A 130 -1.89 1.24 -13.21
C ASP A 130 -2.72 0.71 -14.39
N VAL A 131 -4.04 0.85 -14.30
CA VAL A 131 -4.94 0.80 -15.47
C VAL A 131 -5.45 2.21 -15.72
N GLU A 132 -5.47 2.62 -16.99
CA GLU A 132 -5.86 3.97 -17.39
C GLU A 132 -6.89 3.98 -18.52
N VAL A 133 -7.64 5.08 -18.57
CA VAL A 133 -8.58 5.43 -19.63
C VAL A 133 -8.20 6.82 -20.12
N ASN A 134 -7.88 6.96 -21.40
CA ASN A 134 -7.48 8.24 -22.00
C ASN A 134 -6.32 8.93 -21.24
N GLY A 135 -5.33 8.16 -20.77
CA GLY A 135 -4.17 8.66 -20.01
C GLY A 135 -4.44 8.96 -18.52
N ARG A 136 -5.67 8.74 -18.04
CA ARG A 136 -6.10 8.95 -16.65
C ARG A 136 -6.24 7.62 -15.92
N LYS A 137 -5.61 7.49 -14.76
CA LYS A 137 -5.66 6.29 -13.92
C LYS A 137 -7.07 6.07 -13.37
N ILE A 138 -7.59 4.86 -13.54
CA ILE A 138 -8.88 4.39 -12.99
C ILE A 138 -8.71 3.28 -11.95
N SER A 139 -7.54 2.64 -11.93
CA SER A 139 -7.19 1.56 -11.01
C SER A 139 -5.69 1.58 -10.74
N GLY A 140 -5.31 1.32 -9.48
CA GLY A 140 -3.94 1.05 -9.10
C GLY A 140 -3.81 -0.37 -8.58
N ILE A 141 -2.66 -0.99 -8.86
CA ILE A 141 -2.37 -2.38 -8.51
C ILE A 141 -1.06 -2.43 -7.72
N GLY A 142 -0.98 -3.31 -6.73
CA GLY A 142 0.21 -3.64 -5.97
C GLY A 142 0.42 -5.14 -5.94
N ALA A 143 1.67 -5.55 -5.76
CA ALA A 143 2.00 -6.95 -5.54
C ALA A 143 3.08 -7.05 -4.47
N PHE A 144 2.98 -8.08 -3.64
CA PHE A 144 3.97 -8.44 -2.64
C PHE A 144 4.06 -9.96 -2.56
N SER A 145 5.22 -10.48 -2.17
CA SER A 145 5.48 -11.92 -2.18
C SER A 145 6.04 -12.40 -0.86
N GLU A 146 5.66 -13.61 -0.49
CA GLU A 146 6.24 -14.36 0.63
C GLU A 146 6.72 -15.71 0.10
N GLY A 147 8.03 -15.84 -0.08
CA GLY A 147 8.61 -17.02 -0.73
C GLY A 147 8.08 -17.21 -2.15
N LYS A 148 7.32 -18.30 -2.37
CA LYS A 148 6.69 -18.62 -3.66
C LYS A 148 5.21 -18.21 -3.74
N TYR A 149 4.71 -17.52 -2.72
CA TYR A 149 3.33 -17.06 -2.67
C TYR A 149 3.28 -15.56 -2.92
N ILE A 150 2.16 -15.09 -3.46
CA ILE A 150 1.97 -13.72 -3.87
C ILE A 150 0.59 -13.21 -3.43
N GLY A 151 0.58 -11.99 -2.92
CA GLY A 151 -0.60 -11.16 -2.78
C GLY A 151 -0.59 -10.11 -3.89
N VAL A 152 -1.62 -10.08 -4.74
CA VAL A 152 -1.82 -9.00 -5.72
C VAL A 152 -3.09 -8.26 -5.32
N THR A 153 -2.98 -6.97 -5.06
CA THR A 153 -4.10 -6.14 -4.61
C THR A 153 -4.32 -5.00 -5.58
N GLY A 154 -5.54 -4.52 -5.70
CA GLY A 154 -5.82 -3.34 -6.49
C GLY A 154 -7.18 -2.76 -6.21
N THR A 155 -7.50 -1.71 -6.96
CA THR A 155 -8.77 -1.00 -6.83
C THR A 155 -9.48 -0.90 -8.17
N ILE A 156 -10.78 -0.66 -8.17
CA ILE A 156 -11.50 -0.05 -9.27
C ILE A 156 -12.21 1.16 -8.70
N LEU A 157 -11.87 2.36 -9.18
CA LEU A 157 -12.52 3.59 -8.76
C LEU A 157 -13.89 3.67 -9.43
N VAL A 158 -14.96 3.42 -8.65
CA VAL A 158 -16.34 3.45 -9.17
C VAL A 158 -16.86 4.87 -9.19
N ASP A 159 -16.71 5.54 -8.05
CA ASP A 159 -16.86 6.97 -7.88
C ASP A 159 -15.69 7.51 -7.05
N PHE A 160 -15.39 8.81 -7.13
CA PHE A 160 -14.26 9.36 -6.39
C PHE A 160 -14.34 10.87 -6.19
N ASN A 161 -14.20 11.31 -4.94
CA ASN A 161 -14.05 12.73 -4.62
C ASN A 161 -12.57 13.08 -4.39
N VAL A 162 -11.95 13.69 -5.41
CA VAL A 162 -10.56 14.15 -5.34
C VAL A 162 -10.35 15.19 -4.22
N ASP A 163 -11.37 15.99 -3.93
CA ASP A 163 -11.30 17.09 -2.97
C ASP A 163 -11.18 16.53 -1.55
N ASP A 164 -11.96 15.49 -1.27
CA ASP A 164 -11.93 14.78 0.00
C ASP A 164 -10.60 14.05 0.19
N MET A 165 -10.08 13.42 -0.86
CA MET A 165 -8.75 12.79 -0.82
C MET A 165 -7.65 13.80 -0.51
N LEU A 166 -7.64 14.95 -1.17
CA LEU A 166 -6.61 15.98 -0.96
C LEU A 166 -6.71 16.61 0.43
N ALA A 167 -7.92 16.79 0.97
CA ALA A 167 -8.12 17.37 2.29
C ALA A 167 -7.54 16.50 3.43
N VAL A 168 -7.56 15.17 3.26
CA VAL A 168 -7.04 14.23 4.28
C VAL A 168 -5.53 13.98 4.17
N MET A 169 -4.88 14.42 3.10
CA MET A 169 -3.43 14.28 2.91
C MET A 169 -2.68 15.51 3.44
N LYS A 170 -1.54 15.32 4.11
CA LYS A 170 -0.62 16.41 4.45
C LYS A 170 0.24 16.74 3.25
N MET A 171 0.18 18.00 2.82
CA MET A 171 1.00 18.51 1.72
C MET A 171 2.09 19.43 2.27
N SER A 172 3.32 19.26 1.79
CA SER A 172 4.51 19.94 2.31
C SER A 172 4.53 21.47 2.10
N SER A 173 3.68 22.03 1.22
CA SER A 173 3.49 23.48 1.13
C SER A 173 2.15 23.90 0.51
N GLU A 174 1.63 25.06 0.95
CA GLU A 174 0.39 25.66 0.43
C GLU A 174 0.48 26.07 -1.04
N LYS A 175 1.62 26.58 -1.50
CA LYS A 175 1.83 26.99 -2.91
C LYS A 175 1.79 25.82 -3.90
N MET A 176 2.00 24.58 -3.42
CA MET A 176 1.91 23.38 -4.23
C MET A 176 0.48 22.83 -4.33
N LYS A 177 -0.45 23.28 -3.49
CA LYS A 177 -1.82 22.74 -3.45
C LYS A 177 -2.53 22.88 -4.79
N ASP A 178 -2.60 24.07 -5.38
CA ASP A 178 -3.40 24.31 -6.61
C ASP A 178 -2.87 23.54 -7.82
N LYS A 179 -1.54 23.46 -7.98
CA LYS A 179 -0.92 22.71 -9.08
C LYS A 179 -1.17 21.21 -8.93
N LEU A 180 -0.94 20.67 -7.73
CA LEU A 180 -1.23 19.26 -7.45
C LEU A 180 -2.73 18.96 -7.57
N TYR A 181 -3.59 19.90 -7.20
CA TYR A 181 -5.04 19.76 -7.34
C TYR A 181 -5.42 19.48 -8.78
N LYS A 182 -4.95 20.35 -9.69
CA LYS A 182 -5.19 20.23 -11.11
C LYS A 182 -4.59 18.93 -11.64
N ASP A 183 -3.35 18.63 -11.27
CA ASP A 183 -2.68 17.39 -11.67
C ASP A 183 -3.46 16.14 -11.22
N PHE A 184 -4.00 16.09 -10.01
CA PHE A 184 -4.77 14.92 -9.54
C PHE A 184 -6.10 14.77 -10.27
N ARG A 185 -6.86 15.86 -10.46
CA ARG A 185 -8.13 15.82 -11.21
C ARG A 185 -7.92 15.43 -12.68
N ASP A 186 -6.81 15.87 -13.28
CA ASP A 186 -6.47 15.60 -14.66
C ASP A 186 -5.89 14.18 -14.85
N ARG A 187 -5.28 13.59 -13.81
CA ARG A 187 -4.62 12.27 -13.89
C ARG A 187 -5.47 11.11 -13.38
N LEU A 188 -6.58 11.36 -12.69
CA LEU A 188 -7.50 10.33 -12.20
C LEU A 188 -8.83 10.34 -12.96
N THR A 189 -9.44 9.17 -13.07
CA THR A 189 -10.82 8.99 -13.51
C THR A 189 -11.48 7.82 -12.79
N TRP A 190 -12.77 7.62 -13.00
CA TRP A 190 -13.58 6.60 -12.33
C TRP A 190 -14.74 6.17 -13.23
N VAL A 191 -15.37 5.04 -12.91
CA VAL A 191 -16.39 4.42 -13.74
C VAL A 191 -17.56 5.38 -14.04
N ASN A 192 -18.12 6.03 -13.02
CA ASN A 192 -19.27 6.94 -13.22
C ASN A 192 -18.92 8.12 -14.16
N ARG A 193 -17.69 8.63 -14.07
CA ARG A 193 -17.21 9.74 -14.92
C ARG A 193 -17.05 9.32 -16.37
N GLU A 194 -16.50 8.13 -16.64
CA GLU A 194 -16.31 7.66 -18.02
C GLU A 194 -17.63 7.20 -18.66
N LEU A 195 -18.61 6.73 -17.88
CA LEU A 195 -19.93 6.36 -18.40
C LEU A 195 -20.91 7.53 -18.55
N GLY A 196 -20.68 8.65 -17.84
CA GLY A 196 -21.62 9.76 -17.77
C GLY A 196 -22.94 9.43 -17.05
N ARG A 197 -22.97 8.32 -16.30
CA ARG A 197 -24.10 7.88 -15.45
C ARG A 197 -23.56 7.26 -14.17
N ASN A 198 -24.37 7.25 -13.12
CA ASN A 198 -24.02 6.55 -11.90
C ASN A 198 -24.31 5.05 -12.04
N VAL A 199 -23.34 4.22 -11.68
CA VAL A 199 -23.50 2.76 -11.49
C VAL A 199 -23.46 2.42 -10.01
N GLU A 200 -24.21 1.39 -9.63
CA GLU A 200 -24.10 0.78 -8.31
C GLU A 200 -22.83 -0.08 -8.23
N ILE A 201 -22.16 -0.09 -7.07
CA ILE A 201 -20.94 -0.90 -6.89
C ILE A 201 -21.19 -2.41 -7.12
N GLY A 202 -22.41 -2.88 -6.88
CA GLY A 202 -22.83 -4.25 -7.18
C GLY A 202 -22.77 -4.62 -8.66
N GLU A 203 -23.03 -3.67 -9.57
CA GLU A 203 -22.88 -3.87 -11.02
C GLU A 203 -21.40 -4.12 -11.36
N VAL A 204 -20.50 -3.31 -10.79
CA VAL A 204 -19.05 -3.44 -10.97
C VAL A 204 -18.56 -4.77 -10.40
N ILE A 205 -19.01 -5.16 -9.20
CA ILE A 205 -18.65 -6.44 -8.57
C ILE A 205 -19.06 -7.63 -9.44
N SER A 206 -20.29 -7.61 -9.98
CA SER A 206 -20.78 -8.70 -10.82
C SER A 206 -19.94 -8.84 -12.09
N GLN A 207 -19.64 -7.72 -12.76
CA GLN A 207 -18.80 -7.74 -13.96
C GLN A 207 -17.35 -8.15 -13.65
N ALA A 208 -16.80 -7.67 -12.53
CA ALA A 208 -15.46 -7.98 -12.09
C ALA A 208 -15.32 -9.47 -11.78
N ARG A 209 -16.29 -10.06 -11.07
CA ARG A 209 -16.28 -11.49 -10.76
C ARG A 209 -16.21 -12.31 -12.05
N SER A 210 -17.09 -12.07 -13.03
CA SER A 210 -17.03 -12.81 -14.31
C SER A 210 -15.72 -12.58 -15.07
N SER A 211 -15.24 -11.34 -15.13
CA SER A 211 -14.02 -10.99 -15.87
C SER A 211 -12.76 -11.61 -15.27
N PHE A 212 -12.65 -11.63 -13.94
CA PHE A 212 -11.54 -12.29 -13.24
C PHE A 212 -11.56 -13.80 -13.45
N ALA A 213 -12.75 -14.45 -13.45
CA ALA A 213 -12.85 -15.88 -13.78
C ALA A 213 -12.33 -16.17 -15.20
N ASP A 214 -12.81 -15.39 -16.18
CA ASP A 214 -12.53 -15.61 -17.58
C ASP A 214 -11.05 -15.35 -17.90
N VAL A 215 -10.50 -14.20 -17.47
CA VAL A 215 -9.11 -13.80 -17.77
C VAL A 215 -8.09 -14.66 -17.06
N LEU A 216 -8.34 -15.02 -15.79
CA LEU A 216 -7.41 -15.86 -15.04
C LEU A 216 -7.57 -17.35 -15.40
N GLY A 217 -8.65 -17.73 -16.08
CA GLY A 217 -8.94 -19.12 -16.41
C GLY A 217 -9.22 -19.96 -15.17
N ILE A 218 -10.02 -19.42 -14.25
CA ILE A 218 -10.32 -20.01 -12.94
C ILE A 218 -11.82 -20.21 -12.74
N LYS A 219 -12.18 -21.11 -11.81
CA LYS A 219 -13.55 -21.24 -11.31
C LYS A 219 -13.63 -20.78 -9.87
N PHE A 220 -14.68 -20.04 -9.55
CA PHE A 220 -14.94 -19.67 -8.17
C PHE A 220 -15.73 -20.73 -7.43
N VAL A 221 -15.38 -20.88 -6.17
CA VAL A 221 -16.18 -21.56 -5.17
C VAL A 221 -16.57 -20.51 -4.12
N ASP A 222 -17.86 -20.32 -3.91
CA ASP A 222 -18.38 -19.41 -2.89
C ASP A 222 -18.19 -20.04 -1.50
N GLU A 223 -16.98 -19.90 -0.98
CA GLU A 223 -16.53 -20.35 0.33
C GLU A 223 -15.97 -19.13 1.06
N GLY A 224 -16.55 -18.79 2.22
CA GLY A 224 -16.03 -17.73 3.08
C GLY A 224 -14.71 -18.10 3.76
N TYR A 225 -14.35 -17.31 4.78
CA TYR A 225 -13.22 -17.63 5.64
C TYR A 225 -13.41 -19.00 6.33
N THR A 226 -12.35 -19.78 6.35
CA THR A 226 -12.24 -20.99 7.19
C THR A 226 -12.21 -20.60 8.67
N SER A 227 -12.49 -21.55 9.56
CA SER A 227 -12.44 -21.30 11.00
C SER A 227 -11.06 -20.82 11.48
N GLN A 228 -9.98 -21.35 10.90
CA GLN A 228 -8.62 -20.94 11.21
C GLN A 228 -8.34 -19.50 10.75
N GLU A 229 -8.81 -19.13 9.55
CA GLU A 229 -8.69 -17.75 9.05
C GLU A 229 -9.51 -16.78 9.90
N VAL A 230 -10.72 -17.14 10.33
CA VAL A 230 -11.52 -16.30 11.23
C VAL A 230 -10.78 -16.05 12.55
N GLU A 231 -10.24 -17.10 13.17
CA GLU A 231 -9.48 -16.97 14.42
C GLU A 231 -8.23 -16.08 14.25
N GLU A 232 -7.51 -16.22 13.13
CA GLU A 232 -6.34 -15.41 12.83
C GLU A 232 -6.70 -13.96 12.52
N ILE A 233 -7.78 -13.73 11.78
CA ILE A 233 -8.32 -12.39 11.50
C ILE A 233 -8.71 -11.71 12.82
N GLU A 234 -9.36 -12.40 13.75
CA GLU A 234 -9.72 -11.83 15.05
C GLU A 234 -8.49 -11.43 15.86
N LYS A 235 -7.42 -12.25 15.86
CA LYS A 235 -6.14 -11.92 16.51
C LYS A 235 -5.46 -10.72 15.86
N LEU A 236 -5.33 -10.74 14.53
CA LEU A 236 -4.71 -9.66 13.77
C LEU A 236 -5.52 -8.36 13.84
N ASN A 237 -6.85 -8.44 13.96
CA ASN A 237 -7.70 -7.26 14.11
C ASN A 237 -7.35 -6.47 15.39
N MET A 238 -6.92 -7.15 16.47
CA MET A 238 -6.42 -6.46 17.67
C MET A 238 -5.18 -5.61 17.36
N LYS A 239 -4.29 -6.10 16.49
CA LYS A 239 -3.13 -5.33 16.01
C LYS A 239 -3.57 -4.18 15.11
N TYR A 240 -4.37 -4.44 14.07
CA TYR A 240 -4.75 -3.43 13.07
C TYR A 240 -5.68 -2.32 13.61
N SER A 241 -6.40 -2.58 14.69
CA SER A 241 -7.18 -1.57 15.42
C SER A 241 -6.37 -0.84 16.52
N SER A 242 -5.19 -1.33 16.88
CA SER A 242 -4.38 -0.74 17.96
C SER A 242 -3.75 0.59 17.55
N SER A 243 -3.73 1.53 18.51
CA SER A 243 -3.00 2.79 18.32
C SER A 243 -1.50 2.57 18.15
N ASP A 244 -0.97 1.52 18.78
CA ASP A 244 0.45 1.20 18.72
C ASP A 244 0.88 0.88 17.31
N TRP A 245 0.15 -0.02 16.63
CA TRP A 245 0.40 -0.37 15.24
C TRP A 245 0.19 0.82 14.29
N VAL A 246 -0.95 1.50 14.41
CA VAL A 246 -1.32 2.53 13.44
C VAL A 246 -0.42 3.76 13.57
N PHE A 247 -0.22 4.26 14.80
CA PHE A 247 0.41 5.56 15.04
C PHE A 247 1.84 5.45 15.61
N ASN A 248 2.09 4.52 16.53
CA ASN A 248 3.31 4.60 17.35
C ASN A 248 4.55 3.94 16.73
N ILE A 249 4.40 2.91 15.87
CA ILE A 249 5.59 2.21 15.32
C ILE A 249 6.48 3.09 14.43
N ARG A 250 5.95 4.18 13.87
CA ARG A 250 6.68 5.17 13.05
C ARG A 250 6.49 6.61 13.56
N LYS A 251 6.36 6.79 14.87
CA LYS A 251 6.17 8.12 15.48
C LYS A 251 7.37 9.03 15.20
N THR A 252 7.12 10.29 14.86
CA THR A 252 8.21 11.23 14.57
C THR A 252 9.00 11.61 15.82
N MET A 253 10.28 11.96 15.62
CA MET A 253 11.13 12.49 16.67
C MET A 253 10.91 13.99 16.82
N GLU A 254 10.84 14.45 18.07
CA GLU A 254 10.71 15.86 18.44
C GLU A 254 11.88 16.28 19.35
N GLY A 255 12.14 17.60 19.39
CA GLY A 255 13.11 18.21 20.30
C GLY A 255 14.36 18.78 19.64
N GLU A 256 15.19 19.45 20.45
CA GLU A 256 16.45 20.02 19.99
C GLU A 256 17.43 18.93 19.52
N GLY A 257 18.17 19.22 18.45
CA GLY A 257 19.17 18.30 17.88
C GLY A 257 18.61 17.22 16.96
N VAL A 258 17.30 17.21 16.67
CA VAL A 258 16.72 16.38 15.61
C VAL A 258 16.97 17.04 14.25
N LYS A 259 17.78 16.40 13.43
CA LYS A 259 18.02 16.76 12.02
C LYS A 259 17.02 16.05 11.13
N TYR A 260 16.65 16.67 10.01
CA TYR A 260 15.65 16.13 9.07
C TYR A 260 16.06 16.33 7.61
N LEU A 261 15.80 15.32 6.79
CA LEU A 261 15.93 15.36 5.34
C LEU A 261 14.73 14.66 4.70
N GLU A 262 14.27 15.18 3.57
CA GLU A 262 13.36 14.50 2.67
C GLU A 262 13.95 14.46 1.26
N ARG A 263 13.86 13.32 0.58
CA ARG A 263 14.28 13.18 -0.82
C ARG A 263 13.39 12.23 -1.60
N LYS A 264 12.96 12.66 -2.79
CA LYS A 264 12.33 11.78 -3.78
C LYS A 264 13.41 11.04 -4.56
N LEU A 265 13.41 9.72 -4.45
CA LEU A 265 14.20 8.79 -5.25
C LEU A 265 13.29 8.06 -6.26
N PRO A 266 13.84 7.37 -7.29
CA PRO A 266 13.01 6.62 -8.24
C PRO A 266 12.18 5.50 -7.58
N GLY A 267 12.64 4.99 -6.43
CA GLY A 267 11.96 3.97 -5.63
C GLY A 267 10.95 4.50 -4.62
N GLY A 268 10.86 5.82 -4.44
CA GLY A 268 9.97 6.43 -3.45
C GLY A 268 10.54 7.67 -2.78
N LEU A 269 9.70 8.37 -2.03
CA LEU A 269 10.05 9.41 -1.09
C LEU A 269 10.66 8.76 0.15
N VAL A 270 11.84 9.24 0.55
CA VAL A 270 12.53 8.86 1.78
C VAL A 270 12.60 10.09 2.67
N LYS A 271 12.18 9.94 3.92
CA LYS A 271 12.23 10.95 4.99
C LYS A 271 13.12 10.38 6.09
N ILE A 272 14.14 11.12 6.51
CA ILE A 272 15.07 10.68 7.54
C ILE A 272 15.09 11.73 8.64
N GLN A 273 14.88 11.28 9.88
CA GLN A 273 15.17 12.06 11.07
C GLN A 273 16.35 11.41 11.79
N VAL A 274 17.30 12.22 12.27
CA VAL A 274 18.43 11.76 13.08
C VAL A 274 18.51 12.64 14.32
N LYS A 275 18.49 12.02 15.51
CA LYS A 275 18.75 12.70 16.77
C LYS A 275 20.19 12.42 17.20
N MET A 276 20.94 13.47 17.50
CA MET A 276 22.35 13.36 17.92
C MET A 276 22.49 13.54 19.43
N ALA A 277 23.36 12.72 20.06
CA ALA A 277 23.73 12.83 21.46
C ALA A 277 25.15 13.42 21.60
N GLY A 278 25.27 14.74 21.65
CA GLY A 278 26.58 15.40 21.73
C GLY A 278 27.38 15.29 20.42
N LYS A 279 28.72 15.20 20.51
CA LYS A 279 29.59 15.24 19.32
C LYS A 279 29.72 13.85 18.68
N GLY A 280 29.04 13.67 17.55
CA GLY A 280 29.25 12.52 16.65
C GLY A 280 28.60 11.21 17.08
N MET A 281 27.81 11.18 18.15
CA MET A 281 27.02 10.02 18.56
C MET A 281 25.58 10.15 18.05
N ILE A 282 25.09 9.10 17.39
CA ILE A 282 23.70 9.01 16.95
C ILE A 282 22.89 8.45 18.12
N GLU A 283 21.93 9.21 18.64
CA GLU A 283 20.99 8.72 19.66
C GLU A 283 19.95 7.79 19.02
N SER A 284 19.37 8.22 17.90
CA SER A 284 18.34 7.48 17.17
C SER A 284 18.20 7.97 15.73
N VAL A 285 17.74 7.08 14.86
CA VAL A 285 17.40 7.36 13.47
C VAL A 285 15.96 6.88 13.23
N LEU A 286 15.20 7.64 12.45
CA LEU A 286 13.89 7.24 11.92
C LEU A 286 13.88 7.45 10.40
N ILE A 287 13.62 6.38 9.65
CA ILE A 287 13.64 6.33 8.18
C ILE A 287 12.23 6.01 7.67
N THR A 288 11.43 7.02 7.35
CA THR A 288 10.05 6.86 6.89
C THR A 288 9.93 7.13 5.39
N GLY A 289 8.85 6.66 4.75
CA GLY A 289 8.67 6.90 3.33
C GLY A 289 7.67 5.98 2.64
N ASP A 290 7.46 6.22 1.35
CA ASP A 290 6.53 5.46 0.48
C ASP A 290 7.23 4.34 -0.33
N PHE A 291 8.42 3.94 0.11
CA PHE A 291 9.25 2.96 -0.58
C PHE A 291 8.91 1.50 -0.26
N PHE A 292 9.51 0.58 -1.03
CA PHE A 292 9.41 -0.86 -0.84
C PHE A 292 10.78 -1.46 -0.53
N VAL A 293 10.81 -2.35 0.47
CA VAL A 293 12.02 -3.01 0.98
C VAL A 293 11.71 -4.46 1.39
N GLU A 294 12.63 -5.37 1.13
CA GLU A 294 12.57 -6.77 1.49
C GLU A 294 13.88 -7.20 2.18
N PRO A 295 13.85 -7.82 3.37
CA PRO A 295 12.65 -8.10 4.17
C PRO A 295 12.01 -6.82 4.73
N ARG A 296 10.69 -6.83 4.98
CA ARG A 296 9.95 -5.66 5.53
C ARG A 296 10.59 -5.07 6.79
N ARG A 297 11.20 -5.90 7.64
CA ARG A 297 11.84 -5.47 8.90
C ARG A 297 13.19 -4.77 8.71
N ALA A 298 13.78 -4.82 7.51
CA ALA A 298 15.12 -4.32 7.24
C ALA A 298 15.34 -2.88 7.73
N ILE A 299 14.36 -1.99 7.57
CA ILE A 299 14.48 -0.60 8.03
C ILE A 299 14.57 -0.51 9.56
N TYR A 300 13.77 -1.29 10.29
CA TYR A 300 13.84 -1.33 11.74
C TYR A 300 15.18 -1.89 12.22
N ASP A 301 15.70 -2.91 11.52
CA ASP A 301 17.01 -3.50 11.82
C ASP A 301 18.14 -2.47 11.61
N LEU A 302 18.06 -1.67 10.55
CA LEU A 302 18.99 -0.57 10.28
C LEU A 302 18.91 0.51 11.36
N GLU A 303 17.71 0.96 11.72
CA GLU A 303 17.50 1.95 12.78
C GLU A 303 18.07 1.47 14.12
N ALA A 304 17.90 0.18 14.44
CA ALA A 304 18.45 -0.43 15.64
C ALA A 304 19.99 -0.50 15.63
N ARG A 305 20.61 -0.86 14.50
CA ARG A 305 22.07 -0.88 14.32
C ARG A 305 22.69 0.51 14.46
N LEU A 306 22.01 1.54 13.99
CA LEU A 306 22.50 2.92 14.05
C LEU A 306 22.28 3.58 15.41
N LYS A 307 21.40 3.04 16.25
CA LYS A 307 21.10 3.58 17.58
C LYS A 307 22.34 3.48 18.48
N TRP A 308 22.73 4.61 19.09
CA TRP A 308 23.94 4.72 19.92
C TRP A 308 25.24 4.37 19.20
N SER A 309 25.27 4.52 17.87
CA SER A 309 26.48 4.34 17.07
C SER A 309 27.22 5.66 16.86
N ARG A 310 28.53 5.58 16.61
CA ARG A 310 29.31 6.76 16.20
C ARG A 310 29.11 7.00 14.72
N ALA A 311 28.85 8.26 14.35
CA ALA A 311 28.71 8.69 12.96
C ALA A 311 29.92 8.32 12.07
N GLU A 312 31.11 8.21 12.65
CA GLU A 312 32.33 7.83 11.94
C GLU A 312 32.45 6.33 11.61
N THR A 313 31.65 5.46 12.26
CA THR A 313 31.74 3.99 12.11
C THR A 313 30.51 3.37 11.46
N ILE A 314 29.53 4.16 11.03
CA ILE A 314 28.28 3.62 10.46
C ILE A 314 28.46 2.98 9.07
N ASP A 315 29.59 3.22 8.42
CA ASP A 315 29.91 2.67 7.09
C ASP A 315 29.84 1.13 7.06
N ASP A 316 30.41 0.48 8.07
CA ASP A 316 30.46 -0.99 8.12
C ASP A 316 29.08 -1.59 8.44
N GLU A 317 28.32 -0.97 9.35
CA GLU A 317 26.96 -1.38 9.70
C GLU A 317 26.00 -1.32 8.51
N ILE A 318 26.07 -0.24 7.73
CA ILE A 318 25.17 -0.04 6.60
C ILE A 318 25.56 -0.94 5.42
N ARG A 319 26.85 -1.22 5.25
CA ARG A 319 27.32 -2.17 4.23
C ARG A 319 26.88 -3.60 4.55
N ASP A 320 27.04 -4.03 5.81
CA ASP A 320 26.57 -5.34 6.27
C ASP A 320 25.05 -5.46 6.08
N TRP A 321 24.29 -4.48 6.55
CA TRP A 321 22.85 -4.40 6.36
C TRP A 321 22.45 -4.52 4.87
N GLY A 322 23.06 -3.69 4.01
CA GLY A 322 22.73 -3.62 2.59
C GLY A 322 23.00 -4.91 1.81
N SER A 323 23.85 -5.81 2.32
CA SER A 323 24.16 -7.09 1.66
C SER A 323 22.99 -8.08 1.64
N SER A 324 22.03 -7.92 2.55
CA SER A 324 20.89 -8.83 2.76
C SER A 324 19.54 -8.22 2.36
N VAL A 325 19.56 -6.98 1.84
CA VAL A 325 18.36 -6.17 1.64
C VAL A 325 18.15 -5.85 0.17
N LYS A 326 16.89 -5.99 -0.27
CA LYS A 326 16.45 -5.57 -1.60
C LYS A 326 15.52 -4.38 -1.46
N MET A 327 15.73 -3.37 -2.30
CA MET A 327 14.87 -2.20 -2.40
C MET A 327 14.41 -2.04 -3.84
N ILE A 328 13.17 -1.57 -4.05
CA ILE A 328 12.63 -1.39 -5.40
C ILE A 328 12.85 0.05 -5.85
N GLY A 329 13.54 0.24 -6.96
CA GLY A 329 13.78 1.56 -7.57
C GLY A 329 14.82 2.44 -6.84
N MET A 330 15.48 1.92 -5.82
CA MET A 330 16.67 2.52 -5.20
C MET A 330 17.57 1.41 -4.66
N THR A 331 18.76 1.80 -4.20
CA THR A 331 19.75 0.88 -3.61
C THR A 331 19.96 1.18 -2.12
N PRO A 332 20.45 0.20 -1.33
CA PRO A 332 20.94 0.46 0.03
C PRO A 332 21.96 1.61 0.11
N GLN A 333 22.78 1.78 -0.93
CA GLN A 333 23.76 2.86 -1.02
C GLN A 333 23.11 4.25 -1.16
N ASP A 334 21.98 4.35 -1.87
CA ASP A 334 21.23 5.61 -1.96
C ASP A 334 20.76 6.04 -0.57
N LEU A 335 20.15 5.11 0.18
CA LEU A 335 19.71 5.37 1.54
C LEU A 335 20.89 5.76 2.45
N PHE A 336 22.03 5.07 2.30
CA PHE A 336 23.23 5.39 3.05
C PHE A 336 23.71 6.83 2.84
N ASN A 337 23.75 7.28 1.58
CA ASN A 337 24.15 8.63 1.24
C ASN A 337 23.24 9.67 1.89
N LEU A 338 21.92 9.41 1.95
CA LEU A 338 20.98 10.29 2.62
C LEU A 338 21.20 10.35 4.13
N ILE A 339 21.46 9.21 4.79
CA ILE A 339 21.76 9.17 6.23
C ILE A 339 22.99 10.02 6.55
N LYS A 340 24.07 9.86 5.77
CA LYS A 340 25.29 10.67 5.91
C LYS A 340 25.02 12.16 5.69
N GLU A 341 24.22 12.49 4.71
CA GLU A 341 23.83 13.87 4.44
C GLU A 341 23.11 14.50 5.63
N VAL A 342 22.13 13.79 6.22
CA VAL A 342 21.39 14.29 7.39
C VAL A 342 22.32 14.47 8.58
N ILE A 343 23.19 13.51 8.85
CA ILE A 343 24.15 13.56 9.97
C ILE A 343 25.07 14.77 9.85
N ASN A 344 25.49 15.11 8.63
CA ASN A 344 26.43 16.21 8.37
C ASN A 344 25.76 17.58 8.17
N SER A 345 24.42 17.65 8.12
CA SER A 345 23.65 18.89 7.92
C SER A 345 23.64 19.84 9.11
#